data_AF-A0A410JXI3-F1
#
_entry.id   AF-A0A410JXI3-F1
#
_cell.length_a   1.000
_cell.length_b   1.000
_cell.length_c   1.000
_cell.angle_alpha   90.00
_cell.angle_beta   90.00
_cell.angle_gamma   90.00
#
_symmetry.space_group_name_H-M   'P 1'
#
loop_
_entity.id
_entity.type
_entity.pdbx_description
1 polymer ?
#
loop_
_entity_poly.entity_id
_entity_poly.type
_entity_poly.pdbx_seq_one_letter_code
_entity_poly.pdbx_strand_id
1 'polypeptide(L)' 'MGKLQTFINEVREELKKVIWPTKDATIGTTAVVIAICLICAIYLGVVDYGLSKLTQFIY' A
#
# COMPACT_ATOMS: atom_id res chain seq x y z
N MET A 1 -4.91 -6.12 41.05
CA MET A 1 -4.75 -7.09 39.95
C MET A 1 -6.00 -7.06 39.08
N GLY A 2 -6.14 -6.36 37.96
CA GLY A 2 -5.39 -5.26 37.36
C GLY A 2 -6.31 -4.70 36.26
N LYS A 3 -6.83 -3.48 36.42
CA LYS A 3 -7.77 -2.83 35.47
C LYS A 3 -7.29 -2.89 34.00
N LEU A 4 -5.96 -2.91 33.82
CA LEU A 4 -5.29 -3.06 32.54
C LEU A 4 -5.60 -4.40 31.83
N GLN A 5 -5.73 -5.49 32.60
CA GLN A 5 -6.00 -6.82 32.07
C GLN A 5 -7.45 -6.93 31.57
N THR A 6 -8.39 -6.28 32.26
CA THR A 6 -9.77 -6.14 31.81
C THR A 6 -9.86 -5.27 30.56
N PHE A 7 -9.16 -4.14 30.54
CA PHE A 7 -9.13 -3.22 29.39
C PHE A 7 -8.57 -3.88 28.12
N ILE A 8 -7.48 -4.66 28.23
CA ILE A 8 -6.93 -5.41 27.08
C ILE A 8 -7.91 -6.48 26.58
N ASN A 9 -8.65 -7.13 27.49
CA ASN A 9 -9.67 -8.10 27.10
C ASN A 9 -10.86 -7.44 26.40
N GLU A 10 -11.32 -6.28 26.88
CA GLU A 10 -12.38 -5.49 26.24
C GLU A 10 -11.98 -5.00 24.84
N VAL A 11 -10.76 -4.45 24.69
CA VAL A 11 -10.22 -4.04 23.38
C VAL A 11 -10.12 -5.23 22.43
N ARG A 12 -9.70 -6.40 22.92
CA ARG A 12 -9.64 -7.62 22.10
C ARG A 12 -11.04 -8.08 21.65
N GLU A 13 -12.05 -7.95 22.51
CA GLU A 13 -13.44 -8.26 22.17
C GLU A 13 -14.02 -7.27 21.12
N GLU A 14 -13.69 -5.98 21.21
CA GLU A 14 -14.11 -4.99 20.21
C GLU A 14 -13.40 -5.16 18.86
N LEU A 15 -12.11 -5.50 18.88
CA LEU A 15 -11.33 -5.78 17.66
C LEU A 15 -11.84 -7.00 16.88
N LYS A 16 -12.54 -7.94 17.54
CA LYS A 16 -13.23 -9.05 16.86
C LYS A 16 -14.52 -8.62 16.18
N LYS A 17 -15.16 -7.53 16.63
CA LYS A 17 -16.36 -6.95 15.98
C LYS A 17 -15.99 -6.11 14.75
N VAL A 18 -14.72 -5.77 14.59
CA VAL A 18 -14.20 -5.14 13.37
C VAL A 18 -14.34 -6.16 12.24
N ILE A 19 -15.14 -5.80 11.24
CA ILE A 19 -15.31 -6.58 10.02
C ILE A 19 -14.03 -6.40 9.20
N TRP A 20 -13.10 -7.33 9.35
CA TRP A 20 -11.89 -7.35 8.54
C TRP A 20 -12.24 -7.80 7.11
N PRO A 21 -11.62 -7.19 6.09
CA PRO A 21 -11.80 -7.62 4.72
C PRO A 21 -11.39 -9.09 4.59
N THR A 22 -12.16 -9.85 3.82
CA THR A 22 -11.80 -11.24 3.49
C THR A 22 -10.49 -11.25 2.70
N LYS A 23 -9.68 -12.29 2.89
CA LYS A 23 -8.34 -12.41 2.29
C LYS A 23 -8.36 -12.18 0.77
N ASP A 24 -9.40 -12.65 0.11
CA ASP A 24 -9.58 -12.52 -1.34
C ASP A 24 -9.79 -11.06 -1.77
N ALA A 25 -10.55 -10.27 -0.99
CA ALA A 25 -10.75 -8.86 -1.26
C ALA A 25 -9.46 -8.06 -1.07
N THR A 26 -8.67 -8.40 -0.05
CA THR A 26 -7.36 -7.76 0.20
C THR A 26 -6.36 -8.07 -0.92
N ILE A 27 -6.33 -9.32 -1.41
CA ILE A 27 -5.42 -9.70 -2.51
C ILE A 27 -5.83 -9.00 -3.81
N GLY A 28 -7.13 -8.94 -4.12
CA GLY A 28 -7.64 -8.28 -5.32
C GLY A 28 -7.29 -6.78 -5.36
N THR A 29 -7.49 -6.06 -4.26
CA THR A 29 -7.17 -4.62 -4.21
C THR A 29 -5.66 -4.38 -4.27
N THR A 30 -4.85 -5.22 -3.63
CA THR A 30 -3.38 -5.08 -3.66
C THR A 30 -2.82 -5.35 -5.06
N ALA A 31 -3.38 -6.32 -5.80
CA ALA A 31 -2.97 -6.63 -7.17
C ALA A 31 -3.20 -5.44 -8.12
N VAL A 32 -4.33 -4.75 -7.99
CA VAL A 32 -4.63 -3.54 -8.78
C VAL A 32 -3.63 -2.42 -8.45
N VAL A 33 -3.32 -2.20 -7.17
CA VAL A 33 -2.33 -1.20 -6.76
C VAL A 33 -0.96 -1.50 -7.37
N ILE A 34 -0.51 -2.76 -7.33
CA ILE A 34 0.76 -3.17 -7.93
C ILE A 34 0.77 -2.89 -9.44
N ALA A 35 -0.31 -3.22 -10.15
CA ALA A 35 -0.41 -2.95 -11.58
C ALA A 35 -0.29 -1.45 -11.90
N ILE A 36 -0.98 -0.59 -11.14
CA ILE A 36 -0.91 0.87 -11.32
C ILE A 36 0.50 1.38 -11.00
N CYS A 37 1.12 0.92 -9.92
CA CYS A 37 2.49 1.28 -9.58
C CYS A 37 3.49 0.92 -10.69
N LEU A 38 3.34 -0.26 -11.32
CA LEU A 38 4.19 -0.67 -12.45
C LEU A 38 4.01 0.25 -13.67
N ILE A 39 2.77 0.62 -14.00
CA ILE A 39 2.48 1.54 -15.10
C ILE A 39 3.11 2.92 -14.83
N CYS A 40 2.94 3.45 -13.62
CA CYS A 40 3.54 4.72 -13.20
C CYS A 40 5.07 4.66 -13.27
N ALA A 41 5.69 3.58 -12.78
CA ALA A 41 7.14 3.40 -12.80
C ALA A 41 7.70 3.36 -14.23
N ILE A 42 7.02 2.66 -15.14
CA ILE A 42 7.41 2.63 -16.56
C ILE A 42 7.28 4.01 -17.18
N TYR A 43 6.16 4.71 -16.95
CA TYR A 43 5.94 6.04 -17.49
C TYR A 43 7.01 7.03 -17.02
N LEU A 44 7.24 7.11 -15.71
CA LEU A 44 8.26 7.98 -15.14
C LEU A 44 9.65 7.59 -15.64
N GLY A 45 9.99 6.30 -15.68
CA GLY A 45 11.29 5.84 -16.18
C GLY A 45 11.55 6.22 -17.64
N VAL A 46 10.53 6.18 -18.50
CA VAL A 46 10.63 6.65 -19.89
C VAL A 46 10.86 8.16 -19.95
N VAL A 47 10.12 8.93 -19.15
CA VAL A 47 10.25 10.39 -19.09
C VAL A 47 11.64 10.79 -18.57
N ASP A 48 12.10 10.18 -17.48
CA ASP A 48 13.41 10.42 -16.88
C ASP A 48 14.55 10.07 -17.85
N TYR A 49 14.42 8.95 -18.57
CA TYR A 49 15.39 8.56 -19.59
C TYR A 49 15.41 9.55 -20.77
N GLY A 50 14.24 9.97 -21.25
CA GLY A 50 14.12 10.95 -22.33
C GLY A 50 14.70 12.31 -21.94
N LEU A 51 14.37 12.80 -20.74
CA LEU A 51 14.92 14.03 -20.19
C LEU A 51 16.43 13.95 -19.99
N SER A 52 16.95 12.83 -19.46
CA SER A 52 18.38 12.62 -19.26
C SER A 52 19.16 12.64 -20.59
N LYS A 53 18.57 12.11 -21.66
CA LYS A 53 19.17 12.20 -23.00
C LYS A 53 19.13 13.61 -23.57
N LEU A 54 18.05 14.35 -23.33
CA LEU A 54 17.93 15.74 -23.76
C LEU A 54 18.95 16.64 -23.03
N THR A 55 19.10 16.48 -21.71
CA THR A 55 20.08 17.26 -20.94
C THR A 55 21.52 16.93 -21.35
N GLN A 56 21.84 15.67 -21.64
CA GLN A 56 23.14 15.27 -22.18
C GLN A 56 23.40 15.82 -23.60
N PHE A 57 22.36 16.04 -24.40
CA PHE A 57 22.53 16.64 -25.73
C PHE A 57 22.77 18.16 -25.66
N ILE A 58 22.22 18.82 -24.64
CA ILE A 58 22.30 20.27 -24.45
C ILE A 58 23.66 20.70 -23.85
N TYR A 59 24.26 19.87 -22.98
CA TYR A 59 25.55 20.15 -22.32
C TYR A 59 26.69 19.34 -22.95
#